data_AF-A0A916ZE09-F1
#
_entry.id   AF-A0A916ZE09-F1
#
_cell.length_a   1.000
_cell.length_b   1.000
_cell.length_c   1.000
_cell.angle_alpha   90.00
_cell.angle_beta   90.00
_cell.angle_gamma   90.00
#
_symmetry.space_group_name_H-M   'P 1'
#
loop_
_entity.id
_entity.type
_entity.pdbx_description
1 polymer ?
#
loop_
_entity_poly.entity_id
_entity_poly.type
_entity_poly.pdbx_seq_one_letter_code
_entity_poly.pdbx_strand_id
1 'polypeptide(L)'
;MDSERFYRKVTTIIYALVIAATVALMLLLGLPLARLSHFGFSLGALMIGETAVYAMVMMYHSNRKRARRMIPGYLAFGTVTGLYMAAVLVVILVFSILLDVSAFTYALIHFILLAVAGAIAGCVALFTRYSEQDERGATGAVGPRYFKK
;
A
#
# COMPACT_ATOMS: atom_id res chain seq x y z
N MET A 1 0.76 15.22 -26.09
CA MET A 1 0.15 14.58 -24.90
C MET A 1 1.14 14.69 -23.76
N ASP A 2 0.75 15.33 -22.65
CA ASP A 2 1.60 15.38 -21.45
C ASP A 2 1.90 13.95 -20.99
N SER A 3 3.17 13.60 -20.91
CA SER A 3 3.63 12.25 -20.52
C SER A 3 3.07 11.81 -19.17
N GLU A 4 2.84 12.76 -18.26
CA GLU A 4 2.20 12.51 -16.95
C GLU A 4 0.72 12.13 -17.07
N ARG A 5 -0.04 12.79 -17.95
CA ARG A 5 -1.46 12.45 -18.17
C ARG A 5 -1.61 11.05 -18.75
N PHE A 6 -0.71 10.70 -19.69
CA PHE A 6 -0.67 9.36 -20.26
C PHE A 6 -0.34 8.30 -19.20
N TYR A 7 0.70 8.52 -18.39
CA TYR A 7 1.08 7.58 -17.34
C TYR A 7 -0.02 7.37 -16.30
N ARG A 8 -0.68 8.45 -15.86
CA ARG A 8 -1.80 8.35 -14.92
C ARG A 8 -2.93 7.49 -15.52
N LYS A 9 -3.31 7.77 -16.77
CA LYS A 9 -4.36 7.01 -17.46
C LYS A 9 -4.02 5.52 -17.56
N VAL A 10 -2.80 5.18 -17.98
CA VAL A 10 -2.34 3.78 -18.07
C VAL A 10 -2.35 3.12 -16.70
N THR A 11 -1.83 3.78 -15.66
CA THR A 11 -1.77 3.24 -14.30
C THR A 11 -3.17 3.00 -13.73
N THR A 12 -4.12 3.92 -13.96
CA THR A 12 -5.52 3.74 -13.54
C THR A 12 -6.20 2.58 -14.27
N ILE A 13 -5.93 2.38 -15.57
CA ILE A 13 -6.46 1.25 -16.33
C ILE A 13 -5.90 -0.07 -15.78
N ILE A 14 -4.59 -0.15 -15.53
CA ILE A 14 -3.96 -1.34 -14.93
C ILE A 14 -4.60 -1.64 -13.57
N TYR A 15 -4.77 -0.62 -12.73
CA TYR A 15 -5.42 -0.79 -11.43
C TYR A 15 -6.86 -1.30 -11.56
N ALA A 16 -7.66 -0.76 -12.48
CA ALA A 16 -9.02 -1.25 -12.72
C ALA A 16 -9.03 -2.72 -13.19
N LEU A 17 -8.08 -3.11 -14.05
CA LEU A 17 -7.92 -4.51 -14.48
C LEU A 17 -7.52 -5.42 -13.33
N VAL A 18 -6.63 -4.97 -12.44
CA VAL A 18 -6.22 -5.73 -11.25
C VAL A 18 -7.41 -5.95 -10.32
N ILE A 19 -8.19 -4.91 -10.02
CA ILE A 19 -9.43 -5.05 -9.23
C ILE A 19 -10.40 -6.02 -9.89
N ALA A 20 -10.63 -5.88 -11.20
CA ALA A 20 -11.52 -6.77 -11.93
C ALA A 20 -11.02 -8.22 -11.87
N ALA A 21 -9.72 -8.45 -12.01
CA ALA A 21 -9.10 -9.77 -11.89
C ALA A 21 -9.26 -10.33 -10.47
N THR A 22 -9.07 -9.53 -9.43
CA THR A 22 -9.21 -9.97 -8.04
C THR A 22 -10.65 -10.31 -7.68
N VAL A 23 -11.61 -9.50 -8.12
CA VAL A 23 -13.04 -9.81 -7.99
C VAL A 23 -13.37 -11.09 -8.76
N ALA A 24 -12.91 -11.22 -10.00
CA ALA A 24 -13.15 -12.41 -10.81
C ALA A 24 -12.53 -13.67 -10.19
N LEU A 25 -11.29 -13.59 -9.67
CA LEU A 25 -10.62 -14.70 -9.00
C LEU A 25 -11.36 -15.12 -7.72
N MET A 26 -11.75 -14.16 -6.89
CA MET A 26 -12.52 -14.44 -5.67
C MET A 26 -13.86 -15.11 -6.01
N LEU A 27 -14.57 -14.65 -7.06
CA LEU A 27 -15.84 -15.23 -7.50
C LEU A 27 -15.67 -16.61 -8.14
N LEU A 28 -14.71 -16.77 -9.07
CA LEU A 28 -14.51 -18.00 -9.84
C LEU A 28 -13.93 -19.14 -9.00
N LEU A 29 -12.98 -18.84 -8.12
CA LEU A 29 -12.38 -19.84 -7.24
C LEU A 29 -13.30 -20.19 -6.07
N GLY A 30 -14.42 -19.47 -5.91
CA GLY A 30 -15.32 -19.61 -4.77
C GLY A 30 -14.62 -19.37 -3.44
N LEU A 31 -13.41 -18.80 -3.42
CA LEU A 31 -12.70 -18.45 -2.20
C LEU A 31 -13.49 -17.34 -1.52
N PRO A 32 -14.02 -17.50 -0.31
CA PRO A 32 -13.95 -18.62 0.64
C PRO A 32 -15.10 -19.64 0.50
N LEU A 33 -14.73 -20.89 0.17
CA LEU A 33 -15.56 -21.98 -0.39
C LEU A 33 -16.80 -22.44 0.40
N ALA A 34 -17.07 -21.85 1.57
CA ALA A 34 -18.16 -22.29 2.44
C ALA A 34 -19.01 -21.15 3.04
N ARG A 35 -18.55 -19.88 3.04
CA ARG A 35 -19.20 -18.82 3.83
C ARG A 35 -19.18 -17.47 3.12
N LEU A 36 -20.35 -17.03 2.67
CA LEU A 36 -20.58 -15.70 2.09
C LEU A 36 -20.07 -14.56 3.01
N SER A 37 -20.11 -14.76 4.32
CA SER A 37 -19.63 -13.79 5.31
C SER A 37 -18.13 -13.56 5.26
N HIS A 38 -17.31 -14.57 4.92
CA HIS A 38 -15.86 -14.42 4.83
C HIS A 38 -15.44 -13.74 3.51
N PHE A 39 -16.28 -13.84 2.48
CA PHE A 39 -16.02 -13.28 1.15
C PHE A 39 -15.86 -11.76 1.22
N GLY A 40 -16.81 -11.08 1.87
CA GLY A 40 -16.80 -9.62 1.99
C GLY A 40 -15.55 -9.08 2.69
N PHE A 41 -15.13 -9.70 3.79
CA PHE A 41 -13.93 -9.28 4.52
C PHE A 41 -12.65 -9.51 3.73
N SER A 42 -12.54 -10.67 3.07
CA SER A 42 -11.37 -11.03 2.26
C SER A 42 -11.22 -10.11 1.05
N LEU A 43 -12.32 -9.90 0.32
CA LEU A 43 -12.35 -9.01 -0.84
C LEU A 43 -12.04 -7.57 -0.42
N GLY A 44 -12.66 -7.08 0.65
CA GLY A 44 -12.39 -5.73 1.18
C GLY A 44 -10.92 -5.54 1.57
N ALA A 45 -10.33 -6.50 2.28
CA ALA A 45 -8.92 -6.45 2.67
C ALA A 45 -7.98 -6.42 1.44
N LEU A 46 -8.22 -7.28 0.45
CA LEU A 46 -7.45 -7.30 -0.80
C LEU A 46 -7.58 -5.97 -1.55
N MET A 47 -8.80 -5.45 -1.71
CA MET A 47 -9.05 -4.18 -2.38
C MET A 47 -8.34 -3.01 -1.68
N ILE A 48 -8.31 -2.99 -0.33
CA ILE A 48 -7.58 -1.96 0.42
C ILE A 48 -6.08 -2.05 0.12
N GLY A 49 -5.51 -3.26 0.12
CA GLY A 49 -4.10 -3.46 -0.20
C GLY A 49 -3.75 -3.08 -1.63
N GLU A 50 -4.58 -3.45 -2.61
CA GLU A 50 -4.43 -3.02 -4.02
C GLU A 50 -4.52 -1.51 -4.18
N THR A 51 -5.47 -0.88 -3.49
CA THR A 51 -5.63 0.57 -3.47
C THR A 51 -4.39 1.25 -2.88
N ALA A 52 -3.80 0.68 -1.82
CA ALA A 52 -2.58 1.19 -1.22
C ALA A 52 -1.38 1.11 -2.18
N VAL A 53 -1.23 0.00 -2.92
CA VAL A 53 -0.20 -0.13 -3.97
C VAL A 53 -0.42 0.90 -5.06
N TYR A 54 -1.64 1.06 -5.55
CA TYR A 54 -1.97 2.07 -6.56
C TYR A 54 -1.68 3.49 -6.09
N ALA A 55 -2.07 3.84 -4.86
CA ALA A 55 -1.80 5.14 -4.26
C ALA A 55 -0.29 5.40 -4.16
N MET A 56 0.50 4.40 -3.77
CA MET A 56 1.96 4.48 -3.71
C MET A 56 2.57 4.76 -5.10
N VAL A 57 2.13 4.05 -6.14
CA VAL A 57 2.61 4.26 -7.52
C VAL A 57 2.27 5.68 -8.00
N MET A 58 1.06 6.16 -7.70
CA MET A 58 0.63 7.52 -8.05
C MET A 58 1.41 8.60 -7.30
N MET A 59 1.69 8.40 -6.02
CA MET A 59 2.54 9.31 -5.22
C MET A 59 3.96 9.36 -5.75
N TYR A 60 4.55 8.20 -6.06
CA TYR A 60 5.91 8.10 -6.60
C TYR A 60 6.03 8.86 -7.92
N HIS A 61 5.06 8.70 -8.82
CA HIS A 61 5.07 9.38 -10.11
C HIS A 61 4.88 10.89 -9.98
N SER A 62 3.88 11.32 -9.20
CA SER A 62 3.56 12.75 -9.03
C SER A 62 4.68 13.54 -8.35
N ASN A 63 5.54 12.87 -7.59
CA ASN A 63 6.64 13.49 -6.85
C ASN A 63 8.02 13.02 -7.30
N ARG A 64 8.20 12.63 -8.57
CA ARG A 64 9.41 11.92 -9.07
C ARG A 64 10.76 12.51 -8.63
N LYS A 65 10.89 13.85 -8.59
CA LYS A 65 12.12 14.54 -8.12
C LYS A 65 12.36 14.38 -6.62
N ARG A 66 11.31 14.46 -5.82
CA ARG A 66 11.32 14.22 -4.36
C ARG A 66 11.51 12.73 -4.08
N ALA A 67 10.76 11.87 -4.77
CA ALA A 67 10.77 10.42 -4.61
C ALA A 67 12.16 9.78 -4.80
N ARG A 68 12.98 10.32 -5.72
CA ARG A 68 14.39 9.89 -5.88
C ARG A 68 15.28 10.14 -4.66
N ARG A 69 14.98 11.14 -3.85
CA ARG A 69 15.68 11.39 -2.57
C ARG A 69 15.11 10.55 -1.43
N MET A 70 13.86 10.09 -1.58
CA MET A 70 13.11 9.35 -0.57
C MET A 70 13.03 7.84 -0.82
N ILE A 71 13.92 7.29 -1.65
CA ILE A 71 13.87 5.86 -2.04
C ILE A 71 13.70 4.93 -0.83
N PRO A 72 14.40 5.12 0.31
CA PRO A 72 14.21 4.27 1.48
C PRO A 72 12.78 4.30 2.04
N GLY A 73 12.14 5.47 2.09
CA GLY A 73 10.77 5.63 2.58
C GLY A 73 9.75 4.95 1.67
N TYR A 74 9.89 5.09 0.35
CA TYR A 74 9.04 4.38 -0.60
C TYR A 74 9.24 2.86 -0.52
N LEU A 75 10.47 2.36 -0.39
CA LEU A 75 10.75 0.94 -0.22
C LEU A 75 10.14 0.38 1.07
N ALA A 76 10.25 1.12 2.18
CA ALA A 76 9.62 0.74 3.44
C ALA A 76 8.09 0.65 3.30
N PHE A 77 7.46 1.65 2.69
CA PHE A 77 6.01 1.61 2.39
C PHE A 77 5.63 0.40 1.54
N GLY A 78 6.34 0.17 0.43
CA GLY A 78 6.07 -0.97 -0.45
C GLY A 78 6.25 -2.31 0.25
N THR A 79 7.23 -2.41 1.14
CA THR A 79 7.47 -3.62 1.95
C THR A 79 6.31 -3.86 2.91
N VAL A 80 5.85 -2.84 3.62
CA VAL A 80 4.71 -2.95 4.54
C VAL A 80 3.44 -3.35 3.79
N THR A 81 3.15 -2.71 2.64
CA THR A 81 1.99 -3.06 1.82
C THR A 81 2.09 -4.47 1.25
N GLY A 82 3.27 -4.89 0.79
CA GLY A 82 3.51 -6.25 0.29
C GLY A 82 3.33 -7.31 1.37
N LEU A 83 3.88 -7.08 2.58
CA LEU A 83 3.72 -7.97 3.72
C LEU A 83 2.26 -8.05 4.18
N TYR A 84 1.54 -6.92 4.17
CA TYR A 84 0.10 -6.91 4.45
C TYR A 84 -0.68 -7.78 3.46
N MET A 85 -0.44 -7.61 2.17
CA MET A 85 -1.10 -8.43 1.13
C MET A 85 -0.77 -9.92 1.29
N ALA A 86 0.49 -10.26 1.55
CA ALA A 86 0.89 -11.63 1.81
C ALA A 86 0.18 -12.22 3.04
N ALA A 87 0.09 -11.45 4.13
CA ALA A 87 -0.61 -11.88 5.34
C ALA A 87 -2.11 -12.09 5.10
N VAL A 88 -2.78 -11.19 4.35
CA VAL A 88 -4.19 -11.34 3.96
C VAL A 88 -4.40 -12.61 3.14
N LEU A 89 -3.53 -12.89 2.17
CA LEU A 89 -3.59 -14.13 1.38
C LEU A 89 -3.39 -15.37 2.25
N VAL A 90 -2.45 -15.35 3.19
CA VAL A 90 -2.26 -16.45 4.16
C VAL A 90 -3.51 -16.64 5.02
N VAL A 91 -4.16 -15.57 5.47
CA VAL A 91 -5.41 -15.66 6.24
C VAL A 91 -6.52 -16.29 5.39
N ILE A 92 -6.67 -15.85 4.14
CA ILE A 92 -7.66 -16.43 3.21
C ILE A 92 -7.40 -17.94 3.02
N LEU A 93 -6.15 -18.33 2.74
CA LEU A 93 -5.82 -19.72 2.46
C LEU A 93 -5.87 -20.62 3.70
N VAL A 94 -5.33 -20.18 4.84
CA VAL A 94 -5.23 -21.02 6.04
C VAL A 94 -6.51 -20.97 6.87
N PHE A 95 -7.02 -19.78 7.16
CA PHE A 95 -8.15 -19.61 8.07
C PHE A 95 -9.50 -19.76 7.38
N SER A 96 -9.56 -19.73 6.05
CA SER A 96 -10.81 -20.06 5.37
C SER A 96 -10.88 -21.48 4.83
N ILE A 97 -9.75 -22.12 4.53
CA ILE A 97 -9.75 -23.48 3.96
C ILE A 97 -9.47 -24.52 5.05
N LEU A 98 -8.55 -24.22 5.99
CA LEU A 98 -8.01 -25.22 6.91
C LEU A 98 -8.64 -25.20 8.30
N LEU A 99 -9.01 -24.02 8.80
CA LEU A 99 -9.58 -23.82 10.14
C LEU A 99 -11.00 -23.30 9.97
N ASP A 100 -12.02 -24.02 10.47
CA ASP A 100 -13.43 -23.61 10.37
C ASP A 100 -13.77 -22.47 11.35
N VAL A 101 -13.08 -21.34 11.20
CA VAL A 101 -13.12 -20.22 12.14
C VAL A 101 -14.43 -19.44 12.01
N SER A 102 -14.92 -18.90 13.13
CA SER A 102 -16.11 -18.05 13.13
C SER A 102 -15.89 -16.78 12.30
N ALA A 103 -16.95 -16.29 11.65
CA ALA A 103 -16.88 -15.07 10.85
C ALA A 103 -16.43 -13.84 11.66
N PHE A 104 -16.77 -13.79 12.95
CA PHE A 104 -16.35 -12.72 13.85
C PHE A 104 -14.84 -12.73 14.06
N THR A 105 -14.27 -13.88 14.40
CA THR A 105 -12.82 -14.03 14.59
C THR A 105 -12.07 -13.76 13.28
N TYR A 106 -12.61 -14.23 12.15
CA TYR A 106 -12.03 -14.00 10.83
C TYR A 106 -11.98 -12.49 10.48
N ALA A 107 -13.08 -11.78 10.69
CA ALA A 107 -13.14 -10.33 10.50
C ALA A 107 -12.18 -9.58 11.44
N LEU A 108 -12.11 -10.01 12.70
CA LEU A 108 -11.22 -9.42 13.70
C LEU A 108 -9.74 -9.56 13.29
N ILE A 109 -9.33 -10.71 12.75
CA ILE A 109 -7.97 -10.93 12.24
C ILE A 109 -7.65 -9.95 11.11
N HIS A 110 -8.54 -9.81 10.12
CA HIS A 110 -8.35 -8.84 9.03
C HIS A 110 -8.25 -7.40 9.54
N PHE A 111 -9.09 -7.05 10.52
CA PHE A 111 -9.06 -5.72 11.12
C PHE A 111 -7.76 -5.44 11.89
N ILE A 112 -7.27 -6.42 12.66
CA ILE A 112 -5.97 -6.32 13.36
C ILE A 112 -4.84 -6.18 12.35
N LEU A 113 -4.81 -7.00 11.29
CA LEU A 113 -3.79 -6.89 10.24
C LEU A 113 -3.79 -5.51 9.58
N LEU A 114 -4.98 -4.99 9.27
CA LEU A 114 -5.12 -3.66 8.68
C LEU A 114 -4.65 -2.57 9.65
N ALA A 115 -5.02 -2.65 10.92
CA ALA A 115 -4.62 -1.69 11.94
C ALA A 115 -3.10 -1.69 12.15
N VAL A 116 -2.47 -2.87 12.23
CA VAL A 116 -1.02 -3.01 12.37
C VAL A 116 -0.30 -2.47 11.13
N ALA A 117 -0.72 -2.87 9.93
CA ALA A 117 -0.12 -2.39 8.68
C ALA A 117 -0.27 -0.87 8.55
N GLY A 118 -1.45 -0.33 8.88
CA GLY A 118 -1.72 1.11 8.88
C GLY A 118 -0.87 1.88 9.88
N ALA A 119 -0.69 1.34 11.10
CA ALA A 119 0.18 1.95 12.10
C ALA A 119 1.64 1.99 11.65
N ILE A 120 2.17 0.88 11.14
CA ILE A 120 3.56 0.80 10.63
C ILE A 120 3.73 1.74 9.44
N ALA A 121 2.80 1.73 8.47
CA ALA A 121 2.82 2.63 7.33
C ALA A 121 2.77 4.11 7.79
N GLY A 122 1.95 4.43 8.79
CA GLY A 122 1.90 5.76 9.41
C GLY A 122 3.23 6.18 10.04
N CYS A 123 3.88 5.28 10.78
CA CYS A 123 5.22 5.52 11.34
C CYS A 123 6.26 5.75 10.24
N VAL A 124 6.25 4.95 9.18
CA VAL A 124 7.12 5.16 8.00
C VAL A 124 6.86 6.52 7.38
N ALA A 125 5.60 6.94 7.26
CA ALA A 125 5.23 8.27 6.74
C ALA A 125 5.82 9.41 7.58
N LEU A 126 5.71 9.31 8.90
CA LEU A 126 6.21 10.30 9.84
C LEU A 126 7.74 10.37 9.81
N PHE A 127 8.41 9.21 9.86
CA PHE A 127 9.87 9.13 9.75
C PHE A 127 10.37 9.75 8.44
N THR A 128 9.73 9.38 7.33
CA THR A 128 10.05 9.90 5.99
C THR A 128 9.92 11.42 5.93
N ARG A 129 8.89 12.01 6.56
CA ARG A 129 8.73 13.48 6.65
C ARG A 129 9.77 14.14 7.53
N TYR A 130 10.14 13.51 8.66
CA TYR A 130 11.13 14.05 9.57
C TYR A 130 12.52 14.13 8.90
N SER A 131 12.93 13.05 8.24
CA SER A 131 14.21 13.01 7.50
C SER A 131 14.31 14.10 6.43
N GLU A 132 13.20 14.49 5.78
CA GLU A 132 13.22 15.61 4.83
C GLU A 132 13.44 16.96 5.45
N GLN A 133 12.91 17.17 6.66
CA GLN A 133 13.06 18.44 7.37
C GLN A 133 14.50 18.61 7.81
N ASP A 134 15.13 17.54 8.29
CA ASP A 134 16.54 17.53 8.69
C ASP A 134 17.47 17.83 7.49
N GLU A 135 17.25 17.18 6.34
CA GLU A 135 18.04 17.47 5.12
C GLU A 135 17.89 18.94 4.68
N ARG A 136 16.69 19.51 4.76
CA ARG A 136 16.45 20.91 4.38
C ARG A 136 17.06 21.90 5.36
N GLY A 137 17.01 21.62 6.66
CA GLY A 137 17.63 22.43 7.71
C GLY A 137 19.15 22.44 7.60
N ALA A 138 19.76 21.28 7.35
CA ALA A 138 21.20 21.16 7.14
C ALA A 138 21.67 21.91 5.88
N THR A 139 20.92 21.85 4.78
CA THR A 139 21.28 22.55 3.54
C THR A 139 21.07 24.08 3.64
N GLY A 140 20.06 24.52 4.39
CA GLY A 140 19.77 25.94 4.61
C GLY A 140 20.78 26.68 5.51
N ALA A 141 21.48 25.95 6.39
CA ALA A 141 22.54 26.50 7.23
C ALA A 141 23.86 26.77 6.47
N VAL A 142 24.01 26.25 5.24
CA VAL A 142 25.22 26.39 4.40
C VAL A 142 24.98 27.38 3.23
N GLY A 143 24.12 28.39 3.43
CA GLY A 143 23.94 29.51 2.48
C GLY A 143 25.15 30.46 2.42
N PRO A 144 25.41 31.11 1.28
CA PRO A 144 26.73 31.61 0.87
C PRO A 144 27.19 32.82 1.70
N ARG A 145 28.03 32.60 2.71
CA ARG A 145 28.72 33.69 3.45
C ARG A 145 30.10 34.07 2.90
N TYR A 146 30.55 33.48 1.79
CA TYR A 146 31.89 33.73 1.27
C TYR A 146 31.86 33.91 -0.23
N PHE A 147 31.71 35.15 -0.71
CA PHE A 147 32.36 35.71 -1.91
C PHE A 147 31.91 37.17 -2.07
N LYS A 148 32.45 38.05 -1.22
CA LYS A 148 32.66 39.47 -1.55
C LYS A 148 34.12 39.78 -1.26
N LYS A 149 34.92 39.86 -2.32
CA LYS A 149 36.17 40.61 -2.37
C LYS A 149 36.14 41.38 -3.68
#